data_AF-A0A2X3F694-F1
#
_entry.id   AF-A0A2X3F694-F1
#
_cell.length_a   1.000
_cell.length_b   1.000
_cell.length_c   1.000
_cell.angle_alpha   90.00
_cell.angle_beta   90.00
_cell.angle_gamma   90.00
#
_symmetry.space_group_name_H-M   'P 1'
#
loop_
_entity.id
_entity.type
_entity.pdbx_description
1 polymer ?
#
loop_
_entity_poly.entity_id
_entity_poly.type
_entity_poly.pdbx_seq_one_letter_code
_entity_poly.pdbx_strand_id
1 'polypeptide(L)'
;MTLLERYNIDTYGLNAVVIGASNIVGRPMSMELLLAGCTTTVTHRFTKNLRHHVENADLLIVAVGKPGFIPGEWIKEGAIVVDVGINRLESGKVVGDVVYEDAAERASYITPVPGGVGPMTVATLIQNTLQACEEYHDVEEA
;
A
#
# COMPACT_ATOMS: atom_id res chain seq x y z
N MET A 1 -5.39 -0.51 -5.01
CA MET A 1 -6.72 -1.12 -4.80
C MET A 1 -6.86 -2.46 -5.48
N THR A 2 -6.56 -2.59 -6.77
CA THR A 2 -6.66 -3.86 -7.53
C THR A 2 -6.07 -5.09 -6.84
N LEU A 3 -4.93 -4.99 -6.15
CA LEU A 3 -4.41 -6.13 -5.37
C LEU A 3 -5.42 -6.62 -4.33
N LEU A 4 -5.95 -5.71 -3.51
CA LEU A 4 -6.91 -6.06 -2.45
C LEU A 4 -8.16 -6.72 -3.04
N GLU A 5 -8.68 -6.16 -4.14
CA GLU A 5 -9.82 -6.72 -4.89
C GLU A 5 -9.54 -8.13 -5.39
N ARG A 6 -8.37 -8.38 -6.00
CA ARG A 6 -8.00 -9.70 -6.54
C ARG A 6 -7.81 -10.76 -5.46
N TYR A 7 -7.50 -10.36 -4.24
CA TYR A 7 -7.45 -11.25 -3.07
C TYR A 7 -8.81 -11.37 -2.36
N ASN A 8 -9.87 -10.74 -2.87
CA ASN A 8 -11.22 -10.69 -2.28
C ASN A 8 -11.21 -10.17 -0.83
N ILE A 9 -10.36 -9.18 -0.56
CA ILE A 9 -10.29 -8.52 0.74
C ILE A 9 -11.39 -7.45 0.78
N ASP A 10 -12.36 -7.60 1.70
CA ASP A 10 -13.37 -6.58 1.94
C ASP A 10 -12.75 -5.39 2.68
N THR A 11 -12.81 -4.22 2.05
CA THR A 11 -12.23 -2.98 2.57
C THR A 11 -13.20 -2.13 3.36
N TYR A 12 -14.51 -2.40 3.29
CA TYR A 12 -15.50 -1.58 3.98
C TYR A 12 -15.34 -1.68 5.50
N GLY A 13 -15.19 -0.53 6.15
CA GLY A 13 -15.06 -0.44 7.61
C GLY A 13 -13.67 -0.75 8.16
N LEU A 14 -12.69 -1.16 7.34
CA LEU A 14 -11.32 -1.35 7.80
C LEU A 14 -10.71 -0.03 8.28
N ASN A 15 -9.92 -0.08 9.35
CA ASN A 15 -9.05 1.02 9.76
C ASN A 15 -7.78 0.98 8.91
N ALA A 16 -7.74 1.81 7.87
CA ALA A 16 -6.60 1.90 6.97
C ALA A 16 -5.64 3.02 7.39
N VAL A 17 -4.36 2.69 7.52
CA VAL A 17 -3.29 3.64 7.85
C VAL A 17 -2.30 3.72 6.70
N VAL A 18 -2.12 4.92 6.16
CA VAL A 18 -1.10 5.21 5.15
C VAL A 18 0.09 5.89 5.84
N ILE A 19 1.29 5.36 5.66
CA ILE A 19 2.54 5.96 6.13
C ILE A 19 3.29 6.57 4.94
N GLY A 20 3.28 7.89 4.89
CA GLY A 20 3.78 8.67 3.76
C GLY A 20 2.66 9.49 3.13
N ALA A 21 2.84 10.80 3.03
CA ALA A 21 1.85 11.75 2.51
C ALA A 21 2.30 12.40 1.18
N SER A 22 3.01 11.63 0.35
CA SER A 22 3.54 12.08 -0.93
C SER A 22 2.41 12.32 -1.95
N ASN A 23 2.66 13.18 -2.94
CA ASN A 23 1.70 13.42 -4.02
C ASN A 23 1.53 12.20 -4.94
N ILE A 24 2.56 11.37 -5.08
CA ILE A 24 2.58 10.26 -6.02
C ILE A 24 1.96 8.97 -5.47
N VAL A 25 1.88 8.82 -4.14
CA VAL A 25 1.32 7.62 -3.52
C VAL A 25 0.40 8.01 -2.37
N GLY A 26 0.91 8.65 -1.32
CA GLY A 26 0.17 8.79 -0.05
C GLY A 26 -1.17 9.50 -0.17
N ARG A 27 -1.19 10.65 -0.83
CA ARG A 27 -2.40 11.47 -1.02
C ARG A 27 -3.46 10.81 -1.92
N PRO A 28 -3.11 10.31 -3.14
CA PRO A 28 -4.11 9.60 -3.93
C PRO A 28 -4.56 8.31 -3.25
N MET A 29 -3.66 7.57 -2.60
CA MET A 29 -3.99 6.35 -1.87
C MET A 29 -5.03 6.59 -0.76
N SER A 30 -4.95 7.71 -0.05
CA SER A 30 -5.97 8.01 0.97
C SER A 30 -7.36 8.23 0.37
N MET A 31 -7.43 8.81 -0.84
CA MET A 31 -8.71 9.00 -1.54
C MET A 31 -9.27 7.68 -2.07
N GLU A 32 -8.41 6.83 -2.62
CA GLU A 32 -8.76 5.47 -3.04
C GLU A 32 -9.31 4.63 -1.88
N LEU A 33 -8.71 4.73 -0.68
CA LEU A 33 -9.18 4.04 0.52
C LEU A 33 -10.53 4.56 1.02
N LEU A 34 -10.75 5.88 0.96
CA LEU A 34 -12.04 6.47 1.28
C LEU A 34 -13.13 6.02 0.30
N LEU A 35 -12.80 6.00 -1.00
CA LEU A 35 -13.70 5.47 -2.05
C LEU A 35 -14.06 4.00 -1.77
N ALA A 36 -13.09 3.22 -1.30
CA ALA A 36 -13.25 1.81 -0.92
C ALA A 36 -13.88 1.58 0.47
N GLY A 37 -14.36 2.63 1.14
CA GLY A 37 -15.10 2.53 2.40
C GLY A 37 -14.25 2.33 3.66
N CYS A 38 -12.94 2.59 3.61
CA CYS A 38 -12.07 2.50 4.78
C CYS A 38 -12.18 3.75 5.69
N THR A 39 -12.06 3.55 7.00
CA THR A 39 -11.65 4.64 7.91
C THR A 39 -10.19 4.95 7.64
N THR A 40 -9.87 6.13 7.12
CA THR A 40 -8.55 6.40 6.54
C THR A 40 -7.75 7.40 7.37
N THR A 41 -6.57 6.98 7.84
CA THR A 41 -5.59 7.84 8.54
C THR A 41 -4.32 8.00 7.70
N VAL A 42 -3.89 9.24 7.46
CA VAL A 42 -2.61 9.53 6.80
C VAL A 42 -1.59 10.01 7.81
N THR A 43 -0.44 9.34 7.84
CA THR A 43 0.70 9.66 8.71
C THR A 43 1.93 10.05 7.90
N HIS A 44 2.89 10.72 8.54
CA HIS A 44 4.13 11.18 7.91
C HIS A 44 5.24 11.37 8.94
N ARG A 45 6.40 11.88 8.51
CA ARG A 45 7.61 12.07 9.34
C ARG A 45 7.44 12.93 10.61
N PHE A 46 6.30 13.59 10.79
CA PHE A 46 6.02 14.45 11.95
C PHE A 46 4.87 13.91 12.82
N THR A 47 4.30 12.76 12.46
CA THR A 47 3.25 12.11 13.24
C THR A 47 3.83 11.74 14.61
N LYS A 48 3.18 12.23 15.67
CA LYS A 48 3.52 11.87 17.04
C LYS A 48 2.99 10.47 17.31
N ASN A 49 3.79 9.64 17.99
CA ASN A 49 3.44 8.27 18.34
C ASN A 49 2.97 7.43 17.14
N LEU A 50 3.78 7.40 16.07
CA LEU A 50 3.47 6.65 14.85
C LEU A 50 3.08 5.19 15.15
N ARG A 51 3.80 4.54 16.08
CA ARG A 51 3.54 3.16 16.51
C ARG A 51 2.08 2.92 16.90
N HIS A 52 1.46 3.82 17.65
CA HIS A 52 0.05 3.69 18.03
C HIS A 52 -0.88 3.59 16.82
N HIS A 53 -0.62 4.35 15.76
CA HIS A 53 -1.41 4.25 14.53
C HIS A 53 -1.20 2.91 13.83
N VAL A 54 0.04 2.44 13.77
CA VAL A 54 0.40 1.15 13.12
C VAL A 54 -0.25 -0.03 13.84
N GLU A 55 -0.20 -0.06 15.18
CA GLU A 55 -0.77 -1.15 15.99
C GLU A 55 -2.31 -1.22 15.94
N ASN A 56 -2.98 -0.18 15.45
CA ASN A 56 -4.43 -0.13 15.29
C ASN A 56 -4.89 -0.31 13.84
N ALA A 57 -3.98 -0.46 12.89
CA ALA A 57 -4.30 -0.58 11.47
C ALA A 57 -4.76 -2.01 11.12
N ASP A 58 -5.96 -2.14 10.56
CA ASP A 58 -6.41 -3.37 9.91
C ASP A 58 -5.74 -3.53 8.53
N LEU A 59 -5.55 -2.39 7.85
CA LEU A 59 -4.85 -2.27 6.58
C LEU A 59 -3.73 -1.23 6.71
N LEU A 60 -2.49 -1.65 6.52
CA LEU A 60 -1.32 -0.79 6.58
C LEU A 60 -0.70 -0.63 5.20
N ILE A 61 -0.56 0.61 4.73
CA ILE A 61 0.14 0.95 3.49
C ILE A 61 1.37 1.79 3.81
N VAL A 62 2.56 1.30 3.48
CA VAL A 62 3.84 1.97 3.80
C VAL A 62 4.53 2.43 2.51
N ALA A 63 4.77 3.75 2.39
CA ALA A 63 5.32 4.38 1.20
C ALA A 63 6.28 5.52 1.58
N VAL A 64 7.32 5.19 2.35
CA VAL A 64 8.29 6.13 2.92
C VAL A 64 9.60 6.14 2.11
N GLY A 65 9.99 5.00 1.53
CA GLY A 65 11.27 4.85 0.82
C GLY A 65 12.46 4.82 1.79
N LYS A 66 12.33 4.06 2.88
CA LYS A 66 13.38 3.84 3.88
C LYS A 66 13.39 2.37 4.30
N PRO A 67 14.50 1.64 4.09
CA PRO A 67 14.55 0.21 4.35
C PRO A 67 14.30 -0.10 5.83
N GLY A 68 13.39 -1.03 6.11
CA GLY A 68 13.08 -1.50 7.47
C GLY A 68 12.62 -0.39 8.42
N PHE A 69 11.98 0.66 7.92
CA PHE A 69 11.46 1.77 8.70
C PHE A 69 10.35 1.35 9.68
N ILE A 70 9.54 0.35 9.31
CA ILE A 70 8.49 -0.20 10.17
C ILE A 70 8.95 -1.56 10.73
N PRO A 71 9.20 -1.64 12.05
CA PRO A 71 9.47 -2.91 12.72
C PRO A 71 8.25 -3.84 12.67
N GLY A 72 8.49 -5.14 12.49
CA GLY A 72 7.40 -6.11 12.37
C GLY A 72 6.54 -6.23 13.62
N GLU A 73 7.12 -6.01 14.82
CA GLU A 73 6.38 -6.09 16.08
C GLU A 73 5.34 -4.98 16.26
N TRP A 74 5.36 -3.95 15.41
CA TRP A 74 4.33 -2.89 15.41
C TRP A 74 3.07 -3.32 14.65
N ILE A 75 3.18 -4.34 13.79
CA ILE A 75 2.07 -4.80 12.97
C ILE A 75 0.99 -5.41 13.86
N LYS A 76 -0.26 -4.99 13.67
CA LYS A 76 -1.42 -5.59 14.34
C LYS A 76 -1.58 -7.05 13.89
N GLU A 77 -1.90 -7.93 14.84
CA GLU A 77 -2.21 -9.32 14.52
C GLU A 77 -3.38 -9.41 13.53
N GLY A 78 -3.19 -10.18 12.45
CA GLY A 78 -4.16 -10.33 11.38
C GLY A 78 -4.25 -9.16 10.40
N ALA A 79 -3.38 -8.15 10.49
CA ALA A 79 -3.41 -7.00 9.58
C ALA A 79 -3.03 -7.39 8.14
N ILE A 80 -3.48 -6.57 7.19
CA ILE A 80 -3.05 -6.60 5.80
C ILE A 80 -1.95 -5.56 5.63
N VAL A 81 -0.78 -5.96 5.13
CA VAL A 81 0.39 -5.09 4.96
C VAL A 81 0.73 -4.94 3.48
N VAL A 82 0.66 -3.70 2.99
CA VAL A 82 1.04 -3.30 1.63
C VAL A 82 2.29 -2.43 1.70
N ASP A 83 3.42 -3.02 1.36
CA ASP A 83 4.73 -2.38 1.32
C ASP A 83 5.02 -1.86 -0.09
N VAL A 84 4.97 -0.54 -0.24
CA VAL A 84 5.24 0.17 -1.50
C VAL A 84 6.73 0.50 -1.64
N GLY A 85 7.50 0.36 -0.55
CA GLY A 85 8.92 0.68 -0.51
C GLY A 85 9.72 -0.16 -1.50
N ILE A 86 10.63 0.47 -2.23
CA ILE A 86 11.62 -0.20 -3.06
C ILE A 86 12.97 0.42 -2.74
N ASN A 87 13.70 -0.22 -1.84
CA ASN A 87 14.99 0.25 -1.34
C ASN A 87 16.10 -0.68 -1.82
N ARG A 88 17.05 -0.14 -2.60
CA ARG A 88 18.24 -0.89 -3.02
C ARG A 88 19.35 -0.71 -1.99
N LEU A 89 19.77 -1.81 -1.38
CA LEU A 89 20.88 -1.84 -0.42
C LEU A 89 22.22 -1.86 -1.15
N GLU A 90 23.29 -1.54 -0.45
CA GLU A 90 24.68 -1.61 -0.95
C GLU A 90 25.05 -3.02 -1.44
N SER A 91 24.47 -4.06 -0.82
CA SER A 91 24.61 -5.45 -1.24
C SER A 91 23.95 -5.79 -2.58
N GLY A 92 23.22 -4.84 -3.18
CA GLY A 92 22.42 -5.04 -4.39
C GLY A 92 21.04 -5.63 -4.15
N LYS A 93 20.75 -6.13 -2.93
CA LYS A 93 19.42 -6.61 -2.53
C LYS A 93 18.40 -5.47 -2.57
N VAL A 94 17.17 -5.81 -2.93
CA VAL A 94 16.03 -4.89 -2.92
C VAL A 94 15.11 -5.30 -1.78
N VAL A 95 14.78 -4.35 -0.90
CA VAL A 95 13.96 -4.58 0.30
C VAL A 95 12.89 -3.50 0.42
N GLY A 96 11.84 -3.80 1.18
CA GLY A 96 10.72 -2.90 1.45
C GLY A 96 11.00 -1.90 2.56
N ASP A 97 9.96 -1.14 2.92
CA ASP A 97 9.97 -0.23 4.07
C ASP A 97 9.64 -0.96 5.39
N VAL A 98 9.10 -2.18 5.32
CA VAL A 98 8.74 -3.03 6.47
C VAL A 98 9.79 -4.12 6.67
N VAL A 99 10.09 -4.46 7.93
CA VAL A 99 10.86 -5.68 8.25
C VAL A 99 9.99 -6.90 7.98
N TYR A 100 10.18 -7.53 6.81
CA TYR A 100 9.24 -8.49 6.24
C TYR A 100 9.08 -9.75 7.09
N GLU A 101 10.18 -10.33 7.55
CA GLU A 101 10.20 -11.60 8.27
C GLU A 101 9.34 -11.52 9.54
N ASP A 102 9.59 -10.51 10.38
CA ASP A 102 8.86 -10.29 11.63
C ASP A 102 7.39 -9.89 11.38
N ALA A 103 7.13 -9.12 10.31
CA ALA A 103 5.78 -8.70 9.95
C ALA A 103 4.92 -9.87 9.41
N ALA A 104 5.53 -10.79 8.66
CA ALA A 104 4.86 -11.94 8.06
C ALA A 104 4.37 -12.96 9.11
N GLU A 105 4.97 -12.99 10.29
CA GLU A 105 4.50 -13.83 11.41
C GLU A 105 3.18 -13.33 12.02
N ARG A 106 2.82 -12.06 11.78
CA ARG A 106 1.70 -11.36 12.43
C ARG A 106 0.59 -11.00 11.44
N ALA A 107 0.98 -10.61 10.22
CA ALA A 107 0.06 -10.18 9.18
C ALA A 107 -0.74 -11.36 8.61
N SER A 108 -2.02 -11.14 8.30
CA SER A 108 -2.82 -12.10 7.53
C SER A 108 -2.43 -12.12 6.05
N TYR A 109 -2.03 -10.96 5.52
CA TYR A 109 -1.51 -10.78 4.17
C TYR A 109 -0.34 -9.79 4.21
N ILE A 110 0.71 -10.06 3.44
CA ILE A 110 1.85 -9.14 3.30
C ILE A 110 2.41 -9.18 1.88
N THR A 111 2.64 -8.02 1.27
CA THR A 111 3.26 -7.94 -0.06
C THR A 111 4.77 -8.15 0.04
N PRO A 112 5.37 -9.03 -0.79
CA PRO A 112 6.83 -9.17 -0.83
C PRO A 112 7.48 -7.98 -1.55
N VAL A 113 8.74 -7.70 -1.19
CA VAL A 113 9.58 -6.75 -1.92
C VAL A 113 10.91 -7.44 -2.26
N PRO A 114 11.26 -7.58 -3.55
CA PRO A 114 10.49 -7.19 -4.75
C PRO A 114 9.32 -8.15 -5.04
N GLY A 115 8.48 -7.78 -6.02
CA GLY A 115 7.44 -8.67 -6.57
C GLY A 115 6.01 -8.42 -6.08
N GLY A 116 5.81 -7.51 -5.13
CA GLY A 116 4.48 -7.10 -4.65
C GLY A 116 3.90 -5.93 -5.44
N VAL A 117 4.02 -4.71 -4.89
CA VAL A 117 3.36 -3.51 -5.43
C VAL A 117 3.98 -3.03 -6.76
N GLY A 118 5.31 -3.16 -6.92
CA GLY A 118 6.03 -2.63 -8.08
C GLY A 118 5.46 -3.05 -9.45
N PRO A 119 5.25 -4.36 -9.73
CA PRO A 119 4.64 -4.83 -10.96
C PRO A 119 3.24 -4.25 -11.24
N MET A 120 2.46 -3.97 -10.20
CA MET A 120 1.10 -3.44 -10.35
C MET A 120 1.10 -2.02 -10.90
N THR A 121 2.11 -1.20 -10.56
CA THR A 121 2.23 0.16 -11.10
C THR A 121 2.32 0.15 -12.62
N VAL A 122 3.09 -0.77 -13.20
CA VAL A 122 3.19 -0.91 -14.67
C VAL A 122 1.90 -1.48 -15.24
N ALA A 123 1.33 -2.50 -14.61
CA ALA A 123 0.07 -3.09 -15.07
C ALA A 123 -1.07 -2.06 -15.11
N THR A 124 -1.21 -1.23 -14.08
CA THR A 124 -2.22 -0.15 -14.02
C THR A 124 -1.96 0.93 -15.06
N LEU A 125 -0.71 1.25 -15.41
CA LEU A 125 -0.44 2.17 -16.52
C LEU A 125 -0.99 1.63 -17.85
N ILE A 126 -0.80 0.33 -18.12
CA ILE A 126 -1.32 -0.30 -19.33
C ILE A 126 -2.85 -0.33 -19.30
N GLN A 127 -3.45 -0.66 -18.16
CA GLN A 127 -4.90 -0.62 -17.96
C GLN A 127 -5.46 0.78 -18.23
N ASN A 128 -4.86 1.83 -17.67
CA ASN A 128 -5.30 3.21 -17.87
C ASN A 128 -5.12 3.66 -19.32
N THR A 129 -4.09 3.16 -20.01
CA THR A 129 -3.88 3.44 -21.44
C THR A 129 -5.00 2.85 -22.29
N LEU A 130 -5.41 1.62 -22.00
CA LEU A 130 -6.54 0.98 -22.67
C LEU A 130 -7.85 1.70 -22.35
N GLN A 131 -8.10 1.98 -21.06
CA GLN A 131 -9.27 2.72 -20.62
C GLN A 131 -9.39 4.08 -21.34
N ALA A 132 -8.28 4.80 -21.49
CA ALA A 132 -8.29 6.07 -22.20
C ALA A 132 -8.64 5.92 -23.69
N CYS A 133 -8.26 4.81 -24.33
CA CYS A 133 -8.67 4.51 -25.70
C CYS A 133 -10.17 4.24 -25.77
N GLU A 134 -10.66 3.28 -24.98
CA GLU A 134 -12.03 2.76 -25.06
C GLU A 134 -13.08 3.75 -24.54
N GLU A 135 -12.78 4.51 -23.48
CA GLU A 135 -13.77 5.38 -22.82
C GLU A 135 -13.72 6.84 -23.29
N TYR A 136 -12.58 7.33 -23.80
CA TYR A 136 -12.37 8.76 -24.03
C TYR A 136 -11.94 9.16 -25.45
N HIS A 137 -11.45 8.25 -26.29
CA HIS A 137 -10.93 8.60 -27.62
C HIS A 137 -11.60 7.87 -28.78
N ASP A 138 -11.78 6.56 -28.69
CA ASP A 138 -12.40 5.72 -29.74
C ASP A 138 -13.66 5.05 -29.17
N VAL A 139 -14.54 5.90 -28.63
CA VAL A 139 -15.80 5.45 -28.04
C VAL A 139 -16.72 5.07 -29.19
N GLU A 140 -17.06 3.78 -29.30
CA GLU A 140 -18.12 3.35 -30.23
C GLU A 140 -19.43 4.02 -29.79
N GLU A 141 -19.88 5.03 -30.55
CA GLU A 141 -21.22 5.59 -30.43
C GLU A 141 -22.23 4.51 -30.83
N ALA A 142 -22.94 3.95 -29.84
CA ALA A 142 -24.06 3.04 -30.05
C ALA A 142 -25.33 3.78 -30.49
#